data_AF-A0A385SUU7-F1
#
_entry.id   AF-A0A385SUU7-F1
#
_cell.length_a   1.000
_cell.length_b   1.000
_cell.length_c   1.000
_cell.angle_alpha   90.00
_cell.angle_beta   90.00
_cell.angle_gamma   90.00
#
_symmetry.space_group_name_H-M   'P 1'
#
loop_
_entity.id
_entity.type
_entity.pdbx_description
1 polymer ?
#
loop_
_entity_poly.entity_id
_entity_poly.type
_entity_poly.pdbx_seq_one_letter_code
_entity_poly.pdbx_strand_id
1 'polypeptide(L)'
;MENNHQVQEHSKVSIEKIIDSIRESRDSLISGFLLGSTLVPFLEQNFNVATLSPIKLEFLKRDLKELQISTLDLVHYASLIKQMRDANTYLPVTDHPLVLQEIRTVCQKYCS
;
A
#
# COMPACT_ATOMS: atom_id res chain seq x y z
N MET A 1 8.44 18.38 -49.36
CA MET A 1 9.17 18.80 -48.15
C MET A 1 8.45 18.17 -46.98
N GLU A 2 9.13 17.27 -46.30
CA GLU A 2 8.58 16.30 -45.36
C GLU A 2 8.10 16.97 -44.06
N ASN A 3 6.85 16.71 -43.69
CA ASN A 3 6.31 17.08 -42.38
C ASN A 3 6.89 16.10 -41.34
N ASN A 4 7.93 16.54 -40.67
CA ASN A 4 8.59 15.83 -39.58
C ASN A 4 7.67 15.82 -38.34
N HIS A 5 6.71 14.90 -38.29
CA HIS A 5 5.98 14.60 -37.07
C HIS A 5 6.93 13.84 -36.15
N GLN A 6 7.54 14.54 -35.21
CA GLN A 6 8.09 13.92 -34.02
C GLN A 6 6.92 13.27 -33.27
N VAL A 7 6.70 11.99 -33.52
CA VAL A 7 5.92 11.14 -32.63
C VAL A 7 6.73 11.06 -31.35
N GLN A 8 6.37 11.88 -30.37
CA GLN A 8 6.88 11.79 -29.02
C GLN A 8 6.47 10.41 -28.51
N GLU A 9 7.38 9.44 -28.58
CA GLU A 9 7.20 8.17 -27.89
C GLU A 9 7.13 8.48 -26.40
N HIS A 10 5.91 8.63 -25.88
CA HIS A 10 5.69 8.58 -24.44
C HIS A 10 6.08 7.17 -24.00
N SER A 11 7.31 7.01 -23.52
CA SER A 11 7.78 5.77 -22.91
C SER A 11 6.74 5.33 -21.88
N LYS A 12 6.04 4.24 -22.16
CA LYS A 12 5.02 3.70 -21.25
C LYS A 12 5.68 3.41 -19.91
N VAL A 13 5.03 3.81 -18.82
CA VAL A 13 5.43 3.44 -17.47
C VAL A 13 5.51 1.91 -17.39
N SER A 14 6.65 1.40 -16.90
CA SER A 14 6.86 -0.04 -16.79
C SER A 14 6.04 -0.63 -15.64
N ILE A 15 5.65 -1.89 -15.75
CA ILE A 15 4.86 -2.58 -14.72
C ILE A 15 5.68 -2.67 -13.42
N GLU A 16 6.99 -2.85 -13.52
CA GLU A 16 7.90 -2.89 -12.37
C GLU A 16 7.83 -1.60 -11.56
N LYS A 17 7.85 -0.43 -12.23
CA LYS A 17 7.72 0.87 -11.55
C LYS A 17 6.39 1.03 -10.83
N ILE A 18 5.30 0.50 -11.41
CA ILE A 18 3.98 0.52 -10.77
C ILE A 18 3.98 -0.35 -9.52
N ILE A 19 4.50 -1.58 -9.62
CA ILE A 19 4.61 -2.52 -8.50
C ILE A 19 5.47 -1.92 -7.38
N ASP A 20 6.62 -1.36 -7.72
CA ASP A 20 7.52 -0.74 -6.75
C ASP A 20 6.86 0.44 -6.05
N SER A 21 6.13 1.28 -6.78
CA SER A 21 5.45 2.42 -6.16
C SER A 21 4.28 2.01 -5.25
N ILE A 22 3.51 0.97 -5.62
CA ILE A 22 2.49 0.39 -4.71
C ILE A 22 3.17 -0.13 -3.43
N ARG A 23 4.32 -0.80 -3.56
CA ARG A 23 5.08 -1.34 -2.43
C ARG A 23 5.56 -0.21 -1.52
N GLU A 24 6.16 0.83 -2.08
CA GLU A 24 6.60 2.02 -1.35
C GLU A 24 5.46 2.68 -0.58
N SER A 25 4.26 2.78 -1.18
CA SER A 25 3.08 3.33 -0.51
C SER A 25 2.65 2.48 0.69
N ARG A 26 2.57 1.15 0.51
CA ARG A 26 2.26 0.21 1.61
C ARG A 26 3.30 0.31 2.73
N ASP A 27 4.57 0.29 2.37
CA ASP A 27 5.66 0.25 3.34
C ASP A 27 5.81 1.57 4.09
N SER A 28 5.52 2.70 3.44
CA SER A 28 5.46 4.03 4.08
C SER A 28 4.35 4.10 5.12
N LEU A 29 3.15 3.61 4.79
CA LEU A 29 2.02 3.59 5.71
C LEU A 29 2.30 2.68 6.93
N ILE A 30 2.85 1.48 6.69
CA ILE A 30 3.26 0.57 7.77
C ILE A 30 4.34 1.22 8.65
N SER A 31 5.32 1.88 8.06
CA SER A 31 6.36 2.60 8.82
C SER A 31 5.74 3.66 9.74
N GLY A 32 4.74 4.40 9.26
CA GLY A 32 3.98 5.35 10.08
C GLY A 32 3.32 4.68 11.29
N PHE A 33 2.71 3.50 11.11
CA PHE A 33 2.12 2.75 12.21
C PHE A 33 3.16 2.25 13.22
N LEU A 34 4.31 1.77 12.75
CA LEU A 34 5.38 1.27 13.61
C LEU A 34 6.06 2.38 14.44
N LEU A 35 6.05 3.62 13.95
CA LEU A 35 6.50 4.81 14.69
C LEU A 35 5.49 5.27 15.76
N GLY A 36 4.26 4.74 15.74
CA GLY A 36 3.31 4.79 16.86
C GLY A 36 2.34 5.98 16.87
N SER A 37 2.46 6.95 15.98
CA SER A 37 1.57 8.13 15.97
C SER A 37 0.21 7.87 15.30
N THR A 38 0.12 6.91 14.38
CA THR A 38 -1.09 6.69 13.56
C THR A 38 -1.77 5.35 13.79
N LEU A 39 -1.13 4.40 14.47
CA LEU A 39 -1.68 3.04 14.65
C LEU A 39 -2.92 3.05 15.55
N VAL A 40 -2.85 3.66 16.73
CA VAL A 40 -3.99 3.71 17.65
C VAL A 40 -5.21 4.41 17.03
N PRO A 41 -5.08 5.61 16.41
CA PRO A 41 -6.19 6.23 15.68
C PRO A 41 -6.78 5.32 14.59
N PHE A 42 -5.93 4.58 13.86
CA PHE A 42 -6.41 3.64 12.84
C PHE A 42 -7.22 2.49 13.46
N LEU A 43 -6.76 1.92 14.58
CA LEU A 43 -7.47 0.84 15.27
C LEU A 43 -8.82 1.29 15.83
N GLU A 44 -8.86 2.50 16.39
CA GLU A 44 -10.08 3.09 16.93
C GLU A 44 -11.12 3.33 15.82
N GLN A 45 -10.70 3.93 14.69
CA GLN A 45 -11.59 4.22 13.56
C GLN A 45 -12.11 2.96 12.85
N ASN A 46 -11.29 1.91 12.74
CA ASN A 46 -11.64 0.73 11.95
C ASN A 46 -12.22 -0.43 12.77
N PHE A 47 -11.93 -0.50 14.07
CA PHE A 47 -12.31 -1.63 14.92
C PHE A 47 -12.92 -1.21 16.27
N ASN A 48 -13.07 0.09 16.54
CA ASN A 48 -13.51 0.60 17.85
C ASN A 48 -12.61 0.14 19.02
N VAL A 49 -11.30 -0.01 18.74
CA VAL A 49 -10.28 -0.43 19.72
C VAL A 49 -9.36 0.74 20.04
N ALA A 50 -9.59 1.39 21.19
CA ALA A 50 -8.77 2.52 21.66
C ALA A 50 -7.43 2.07 22.28
N THR A 51 -7.33 0.83 22.77
CA THR A 51 -6.10 0.29 23.37
C THR A 51 -5.93 -1.19 23.07
N LEU A 52 -4.68 -1.63 22.92
CA LEU A 52 -4.31 -3.05 22.91
C LEU A 52 -3.47 -3.35 24.14
N SER A 53 -3.54 -4.60 24.63
CA SER A 53 -2.59 -5.04 25.65
C SER A 53 -1.16 -4.98 25.09
N PRO A 54 -0.13 -4.76 25.93
CA PRO A 54 1.26 -4.68 25.46
C PRO A 54 1.68 -5.90 24.62
N ILE A 55 1.20 -7.09 25.00
CA ILE A 55 1.47 -8.34 24.29
C ILE A 55 0.82 -8.34 22.89
N LYS A 56 -0.48 -7.99 22.79
CA LYS A 56 -1.17 -7.91 21.49
C LYS A 56 -0.52 -6.87 20.58
N LEU A 57 -0.08 -5.74 21.15
CA LEU A 57 0.59 -4.68 20.40
C LEU A 57 1.92 -5.13 19.81
N GLU A 58 2.76 -5.85 20.56
CA GLU A 58 4.03 -6.36 20.04
C GLU A 58 3.85 -7.42 18.95
N PHE A 59 2.85 -8.30 19.09
CA PHE A 59 2.52 -9.24 18.01
C PHE A 59 1.99 -8.52 16.76
N LEU A 60 1.10 -7.54 16.91
CA LEU A 60 0.64 -6.72 15.80
C LEU A 60 1.79 -6.03 15.08
N LYS A 61 2.71 -5.40 15.81
CA LYS A 61 3.90 -4.76 15.24
C LYS A 61 4.78 -5.76 14.49
N ARG A 62 4.94 -6.98 15.00
CA ARG A 62 5.70 -8.04 14.30
C ARG A 62 5.02 -8.40 12.97
N ASP A 63 3.73 -8.66 12.97
CA ASP A 63 3.00 -9.03 11.75
C ASP A 63 2.97 -7.88 10.73
N LEU A 64 2.91 -6.62 11.18
CA LEU A 64 3.06 -5.45 10.31
C LEU A 64 4.45 -5.39 9.66
N LYS A 65 5.52 -5.69 10.40
CA LYS A 65 6.88 -5.79 9.84
C LYS A 65 7.00 -6.93 8.84
N GLU A 66 6.39 -8.08 9.10
CA GLU A 66 6.35 -9.19 8.16
C GLU A 66 5.62 -8.79 6.86
N LEU A 67 4.49 -8.06 6.98
CA LEU A 67 3.79 -7.51 5.82
C LEU A 67 4.66 -6.52 5.04
N GLN A 68 5.40 -5.64 5.72
CA GLN A 68 6.27 -4.65 5.09
C GLN A 68 7.32 -5.29 4.17
N ILE A 69 7.95 -6.38 4.60
CA ILE A 69 8.99 -7.05 3.81
C ILE A 69 8.44 -8.07 2.80
N SER A 70 7.13 -8.35 2.84
CA SER A 70 6.50 -9.31 1.94
C SER A 70 6.44 -8.80 0.50
N THR A 71 6.38 -9.72 -0.47
CA THR A 71 6.07 -9.36 -1.86
C THR A 71 4.61 -8.92 -1.97
N LEU A 72 4.32 -8.02 -2.92
CA LEU A 72 2.93 -7.66 -3.22
C LEU A 72 2.19 -8.85 -3.83
N ASP A 73 0.95 -9.06 -3.40
CA ASP A 73 0.02 -9.96 -4.06
C ASP A 73 -0.44 -9.34 -5.40
N LEU A 74 0.20 -9.75 -6.49
CA LEU A 74 -0.10 -9.24 -7.82
C LEU A 74 -1.52 -9.58 -8.30
N VAL A 75 -2.18 -10.59 -7.72
CA VAL A 75 -3.58 -10.92 -8.02
C VAL A 75 -4.50 -9.90 -7.37
N HIS A 76 -4.29 -9.59 -6.09
CA HIS A 76 -5.04 -8.55 -5.36
C HIS A 76 -4.89 -7.16 -6.02
N TYR A 77 -3.67 -6.82 -6.46
CA TYR A 77 -3.36 -5.53 -7.07
C TYR A 77 -3.57 -5.47 -8.59
N ALA A 78 -3.99 -6.57 -9.25
CA ALA A 78 -4.06 -6.67 -10.72
C ALA A 78 -4.88 -5.54 -11.37
N SER A 79 -6.02 -5.19 -10.77
CA SER A 79 -6.91 -4.12 -11.28
C SER A 79 -6.23 -2.75 -11.18
N LEU A 80 -5.60 -2.44 -10.04
CA LEU A 80 -4.89 -1.18 -9.85
C LEU A 80 -3.69 -1.07 -10.80
N ILE A 81 -2.90 -2.14 -10.93
CA ILE A 81 -1.77 -2.18 -11.86
C ILE A 81 -2.22 -1.90 -13.29
N LYS A 82 -3.32 -2.53 -13.72
CA LYS A 82 -3.91 -2.28 -15.05
C LYS A 82 -4.35 -0.82 -15.20
N GLN A 83 -5.07 -0.26 -14.23
CA GLN A 83 -5.54 1.13 -14.28
C GLN A 83 -4.37 2.12 -14.37
N MET A 84 -3.34 1.93 -13.55
CA MET A 84 -2.15 2.78 -13.54
C MET A 84 -1.37 2.70 -14.86
N ARG A 85 -1.22 1.49 -15.41
CA ARG A 85 -0.61 1.28 -16.72
C ARG A 85 -1.40 1.94 -17.85
N ASP A 86 -2.72 1.74 -17.86
CA ASP A 86 -3.61 2.28 -18.90
C ASP A 86 -3.67 3.82 -18.82
N ALA A 87 -3.53 4.41 -17.61
CA ALA A 87 -3.38 5.84 -17.37
C ALA A 87 -1.94 6.39 -17.51
N ASN A 88 -0.97 5.52 -17.83
CA ASN A 88 0.46 5.84 -17.94
C ASN A 88 1.03 6.58 -16.70
N THR A 89 0.65 6.12 -15.50
CA THR A 89 1.10 6.68 -14.22
C THR A 89 1.65 5.57 -13.32
N TYR A 90 2.55 5.93 -12.41
CA TYR A 90 3.01 5.06 -11.33
C TYR A 90 2.76 5.66 -9.94
N LEU A 91 2.15 6.84 -9.83
CA LEU A 91 1.90 7.48 -8.53
C LEU A 91 0.66 6.85 -7.88
N PRO A 92 0.80 6.05 -6.81
CA PRO A 92 -0.35 5.52 -6.10
C PRO A 92 -1.04 6.66 -5.35
N VAL A 93 -2.36 6.54 -5.21
CA VAL A 93 -3.10 7.39 -4.28
C VAL A 93 -2.68 7.00 -2.86
N THR A 94 -2.24 7.97 -2.05
CA THR A 94 -2.02 7.77 -0.61
C THR A 94 -3.27 7.17 0.02
N ASP A 95 -3.11 6.20 0.93
CA ASP A 95 -4.23 5.51 1.58
C ASP A 95 -5.15 4.73 0.61
N HIS A 96 -4.58 4.14 -0.45
CA HIS A 96 -5.35 3.35 -1.41
C HIS A 96 -6.16 2.23 -0.71
N PRO A 97 -7.46 2.03 -1.05
CA PRO A 97 -8.32 1.06 -0.36
C PRO A 97 -7.78 -0.37 -0.30
N LEU A 98 -7.07 -0.82 -1.35
CA LEU A 98 -6.46 -2.15 -1.39
C LEU A 98 -5.35 -2.32 -0.36
N VAL A 99 -4.52 -1.29 -0.16
CA VAL A 99 -3.45 -1.26 0.85
C VAL A 99 -4.06 -1.24 2.25
N LEU A 100 -5.05 -0.37 2.46
CA LEU A 100 -5.77 -0.30 3.73
C LEU A 100 -6.45 -1.63 4.07
N GLN A 101 -6.99 -2.34 3.08
CA GLN A 101 -7.64 -3.64 3.30
C GLN A 101 -6.65 -4.74 3.70
N GLU A 102 -5.47 -4.75 3.08
CA GLU A 102 -4.38 -5.67 3.43
C GLU A 102 -3.94 -5.45 4.89
N ILE A 103 -3.72 -4.20 5.28
CA ILE A 103 -3.40 -3.82 6.66
C ILE A 103 -4.53 -4.16 7.63
N ARG A 104 -5.79 -3.86 7.27
CA ARG A 104 -6.96 -4.20 8.10
C ARG A 104 -6.99 -5.69 8.42
N THR A 105 -6.68 -6.54 7.45
CA THR A 105 -6.64 -8.00 7.63
C THR A 105 -5.61 -8.42 8.67
N VAL A 106 -4.46 -7.74 8.75
CA VAL A 106 -3.46 -7.95 9.80
C VAL A 106 -3.98 -7.48 11.16
N CYS A 107 -4.50 -6.25 11.23
CA CYS A 107 -5.00 -5.66 12.48
C CYS A 107 -6.18 -6.44 13.09
N GLN A 108 -7.09 -6.96 12.26
CA GLN A 108 -8.30 -7.65 12.70
C GLN A 108 -8.01 -8.86 13.61
N LYS A 109 -6.86 -9.54 13.42
CA LYS A 109 -6.41 -10.67 14.26
C LYS A 109 -6.22 -10.29 15.74
N TYR A 110 -6.02 -9.01 16.03
CA TYR A 110 -5.69 -8.50 17.35
C TYR A 110 -6.82 -7.66 17.97
N CYS A 111 -7.70 -7.12 17.13
CA CYS A 111 -8.82 -6.27 17.51
C CYS A 111 -10.16 -7.01 17.68
N SER A 112 -10.16 -8.32 17.45
CA SER A 112 -11.26 -9.22 17.83
C SER A 112 -11.17 -9.66 19.29
#